data_AF-A0A422NU80-F1
#
_entry.id   AF-A0A422NU80-F1
#
_cell.length_a   1.000
_cell.length_b   1.000
_cell.length_c   1.000
_cell.angle_alpha   90.00
_cell.angle_beta   90.00
_cell.angle_gamma   90.00
#
_symmetry.space_group_name_H-M   'P 1'
#
loop_
_entity.id
_entity.type
_entity.pdbx_description
1 polymer ?
#
loop_
_entity_poly.entity_id
_entity_poly.type
_entity_poly.pdbx_seq_one_letter_code
_entity_poly.pdbx_strand_id
1 'polypeptide(L)'
;MTAKGTIRFEDLGEPVQRLLKSLRAGYTDEDMALLKYVSVRDMARIYGEMSSDRHVEEIWKELRAALKARQEEAARRELELHRREQQLVAEREADERARRQQEELEEAERQAAEARRERREARRKCREESAEEEAAAAAAAAAAAAAAEEAAMLAAEEEERQRKAEKRRKRREARERELQEQQDALEAERQKHTAENSSSQRKVWEEYVARHPLEFGACNQNIEQKPVEHTLKAPPAATKDLLNRTYTPKCPRCGTKFVVPPKEWDCPLCLRQTRLNIKVWQPDNSSNKCTICNASIGRFSRHHCRSCGRLVCEFCSMAKATIPALGFTVATKICDDCAQLGRRPITNC
;
A
#
# COMPACT_ATOMS: atom_id res chain seq x y z
N MET A 1 8.34 36.72 5.97
CA MET A 1 7.79 36.18 4.70
C MET A 1 8.17 34.72 4.67
N THR A 2 7.24 33.80 4.94
CA THR A 2 7.53 32.37 4.92
C THR A 2 7.75 31.93 3.47
N ALA A 3 8.89 31.26 3.21
CA ALA A 3 9.24 30.75 1.90
C ALA A 3 8.14 29.80 1.40
N LYS A 4 7.64 30.01 0.18
CA LYS A 4 6.63 29.15 -0.45
C LYS A 4 7.10 27.68 -0.39
N GLY A 5 6.34 26.82 0.29
CA GLY A 5 6.62 25.38 0.38
C GLY A 5 7.16 24.89 1.74
N THR A 6 7.38 25.77 2.71
CA THR A 6 7.72 25.36 4.09
C THR A 6 6.47 25.08 4.92
N ILE A 7 6.47 23.95 5.65
CA ILE A 7 5.42 23.64 6.63
C ILE A 7 5.48 24.63 7.78
N ARG A 8 4.32 25.09 8.26
CA ARG A 8 4.26 25.96 9.44
C ARG A 8 4.60 25.15 10.68
N PHE A 9 5.27 25.76 11.64
CA PHE A 9 5.65 25.08 12.88
C PHE A 9 4.44 24.48 13.62
N GLU A 10 3.31 25.17 13.62
CA GLU A 10 2.07 24.74 14.31
C GLU A 10 1.42 23.50 13.67
N ASP A 11 1.71 23.23 12.40
CA ASP A 11 1.18 22.11 11.62
C ASP A 11 2.02 20.84 11.73
N LEU A 12 3.21 20.94 12.34
CA LEU A 12 4.06 19.79 12.65
C LEU A 12 3.40 18.92 13.72
N GLY A 13 3.63 17.61 13.66
CA GLY A 13 3.25 16.71 14.75
C GLY A 13 3.97 17.05 16.06
N GLU A 14 3.30 16.80 17.20
CA GLU A 14 3.84 17.13 18.53
C GLU A 14 5.26 16.59 18.79
N PRO A 15 5.62 15.34 18.41
CA PRO A 15 6.97 14.81 18.63
C PRO A 15 8.05 15.62 17.90
N VAL A 16 7.75 16.08 16.70
CA VAL A 16 8.66 16.89 15.88
C VAL A 16 8.80 18.28 16.48
N GLN A 17 7.71 18.91 16.91
CA GLN A 17 7.76 20.20 17.59
C GLN A 17 8.61 20.12 18.87
N ARG A 18 8.44 19.06 19.65
CA ARG A 18 9.19 18.83 20.89
C ARG A 18 10.68 18.58 20.62
N LEU A 19 11.00 17.81 19.59
CA LEU A 19 12.38 17.60 19.14
C LEU A 19 13.03 18.94 18.77
N LEU A 20 12.40 19.73 17.91
CA LEU A 20 12.92 21.02 17.45
C LEU A 20 13.13 22.02 18.59
N LYS A 21 12.19 22.09 19.54
CA LYS A 21 12.31 22.95 20.74
C LYS A 21 13.48 22.54 21.65
N SER A 22 13.94 21.29 21.55
CA SER A 22 15.00 20.74 22.39
C SER A 22 16.39 20.82 21.74
N LEU A 23 16.48 21.23 20.46
CA LEU A 23 17.74 21.38 19.74
C LEU A 23 18.48 22.64 20.20
N ARG A 24 19.76 22.49 20.56
CA ARG A 24 20.58 23.61 21.01
C ARG A 24 21.19 24.39 19.85
N ALA A 25 21.48 23.70 18.75
CA ALA A 25 22.05 24.29 17.54
C ALA A 25 21.00 25.05 16.69
N GLY A 26 19.71 24.94 17.02
CA GLY A 26 18.62 25.47 16.20
C GLY A 26 18.42 24.68 14.90
N TYR A 27 17.62 25.23 13.98
CA TYR A 27 17.33 24.65 12.67
C TYR A 27 17.28 25.73 11.59
N THR A 28 17.59 25.38 10.35
CA THR A 28 17.59 26.34 9.21
C THR A 28 16.27 26.35 8.45
N ASP A 29 16.11 27.30 7.51
CA ASP A 29 14.95 27.30 6.61
C ASP A 29 14.92 26.06 5.68
N GLU A 30 16.08 25.55 5.29
CA GLU A 30 16.21 24.28 4.55
C GLU A 30 15.72 23.10 5.40
N ASP A 31 16.01 23.12 6.71
CA ASP A 31 15.50 22.12 7.65
C ASP A 31 13.98 22.16 7.74
N MET A 32 13.39 23.34 7.82
CA MET A 32 11.94 23.50 7.81
C MET A 32 11.30 23.01 6.50
N ALA A 33 11.99 23.14 5.37
CA ALA A 33 11.51 22.61 4.10
C ALA A 33 11.52 21.07 4.07
N LEU A 34 12.55 20.44 4.67
CA LEU A 34 12.64 18.98 4.78
C LEU A 34 11.52 18.38 5.63
N LEU A 35 11.05 19.12 6.64
CA LEU A 35 10.03 18.61 7.55
C LEU A 35 8.73 18.25 6.86
N LYS A 36 8.42 18.79 5.67
CA LYS A 36 7.26 18.38 4.86
C LYS A 36 7.21 16.86 4.63
N TYR A 37 8.36 16.19 4.56
CA TYR A 37 8.48 14.75 4.28
C TYR A 37 8.46 13.85 5.53
N VAL A 38 8.13 14.41 6.70
CA VAL A 38 8.02 13.65 7.94
C VAL A 38 6.81 12.73 7.89
N SER A 39 7.06 11.44 8.10
CA SER A 39 6.02 10.43 8.20
C SER A 39 5.59 10.22 9.64
N VAL A 40 4.39 9.68 9.83
CA VAL A 40 3.88 9.26 11.14
C VAL A 40 4.81 8.29 11.86
N ARG A 41 5.48 7.42 11.11
CA ARG A 41 6.46 6.47 11.66
C ARG A 41 7.68 7.18 12.22
N ASP A 42 8.13 8.27 11.60
CA ASP A 42 9.22 9.07 12.15
C ASP A 42 8.77 9.78 13.43
N MET A 43 7.55 10.30 13.46
CA MET A 43 6.99 10.93 14.67
C MET A 43 6.89 9.94 15.84
N ALA A 44 6.43 8.71 15.57
CA ALA A 44 6.39 7.63 16.56
C ALA A 44 7.80 7.26 17.05
N ARG A 45 8.77 7.19 16.13
CA ARG A 45 10.16 6.91 16.45
C ARG A 45 10.77 8.01 17.31
N ILE A 46 10.58 9.28 16.96
CA ILE A 46 11.05 10.43 17.74
C ILE A 46 10.47 10.37 19.15
N TYR A 47 9.16 10.11 19.27
CA TYR A 47 8.50 10.00 20.57
C TYR A 47 9.13 8.90 21.44
N GLY A 48 9.36 7.71 20.87
CA GLY A 48 10.00 6.60 21.58
C GLY A 48 11.45 6.88 21.97
N GLU A 49 12.26 7.40 21.04
CA GLU A 49 13.69 7.66 21.28
C GLU A 49 13.91 8.79 22.30
N MET A 50 13.10 9.85 22.25
CA MET A 50 13.13 10.93 23.25
C MET A 50 12.73 10.46 24.65
N SER A 51 11.95 9.39 24.77
CA SER A 51 11.60 8.79 26.08
C SER A 51 12.72 7.95 26.70
N SER A 52 13.74 7.60 25.91
CA SER A 52 14.87 6.76 26.32
C SER A 52 16.17 7.54 26.60
N ASP A 53 16.08 8.85 26.79
CA ASP A 53 17.20 9.78 27.04
C ASP A 53 18.30 9.77 25.96
N ARG A 54 17.95 9.39 24.73
CA ARG A 54 18.85 9.47 23.58
C ARG A 54 19.12 10.94 23.21
N HIS A 55 20.35 11.24 22.77
CA HIS A 55 20.76 12.61 22.46
C HIS A 55 19.94 13.21 21.30
N VAL A 56 19.25 14.31 21.57
CA VAL A 56 18.34 15.03 20.64
C VAL A 56 19.01 15.33 19.30
N GLU A 57 20.29 15.72 19.29
CA GLU A 57 21.04 16.05 18.08
C GLU A 57 21.26 14.81 17.18
N GLU A 58 21.39 13.61 17.75
CA GLU A 58 21.52 12.37 16.98
C GLU A 58 20.19 11.97 16.32
N ILE A 59 19.09 12.09 17.08
CA ILE A 59 17.73 11.84 16.57
C ILE A 59 17.47 12.78 15.39
N TRP A 60 17.83 14.06 15.54
CA TRP A 60 17.70 15.06 14.49
C TRP A 60 18.57 14.79 13.28
N LYS A 61 19.84 14.39 13.47
CA LYS A 61 20.76 14.05 12.37
C LYS A 61 20.23 12.89 11.53
N GLU A 62 19.75 11.82 12.17
CA GLU A 62 19.16 10.67 11.46
C GLU A 62 17.86 11.03 10.75
N LEU A 63 16.99 11.79 11.42
CA LEU A 63 15.76 12.28 10.81
C LEU A 63 16.07 13.11 9.57
N ARG A 64 16.96 14.10 9.67
CA ARG A 64 17.35 14.97 8.55
C ARG A 64 17.90 14.17 7.37
N ALA A 65 18.73 13.15 7.63
CA ALA A 65 19.24 12.28 6.57
C ALA A 65 18.11 11.49 5.87
N ALA A 66 17.18 10.92 6.65
CA ALA A 66 16.03 10.21 6.10
C ALA A 66 15.10 11.14 5.30
N LEU A 67 14.87 12.37 5.76
CA LEU A 67 14.05 13.36 5.06
C LEU A 67 14.69 13.80 3.75
N LYS A 68 16.01 14.03 3.72
CA LYS A 68 16.74 14.34 2.48
C LYS A 68 16.59 13.22 1.45
N ALA A 69 16.76 11.97 1.87
CA ALA A 69 16.59 10.82 0.97
C ALA A 69 15.18 10.76 0.36
N ARG A 70 14.13 11.03 1.15
CA ARG A 70 12.75 11.10 0.65
C ARG A 70 12.49 12.30 -0.26
N GLN A 71 13.10 13.45 0.03
CA GLN A 71 13.02 14.62 -0.85
C GLN A 71 13.64 14.31 -2.21
N GLU A 72 14.82 13.67 -2.25
CA GLU A 72 15.48 13.26 -3.49
C GLU A 72 14.68 12.20 -4.25
N GLU A 73 14.01 11.29 -3.55
CA GLU A 73 13.09 10.32 -4.15
C GLU A 73 11.85 10.99 -4.75
N ALA A 74 11.23 11.92 -4.01
CA ALA A 74 10.09 12.70 -4.48
C ALA A 74 10.45 13.55 -5.72
N ALA A 75 11.61 14.23 -5.69
CA ALA A 75 12.10 15.02 -6.82
C ALA A 75 12.38 14.13 -8.06
N ARG A 76 12.93 12.93 -7.86
CA ARG A 76 13.10 11.95 -8.95
C ARG A 76 11.76 11.54 -9.55
N ARG A 77 10.76 11.27 -8.71
CA ARG A 77 9.41 10.90 -9.16
C ARG A 77 8.71 12.04 -9.89
N GLU A 78 8.85 13.28 -9.43
CA GLU A 78 8.32 14.47 -10.13
C GLU A 78 8.95 14.63 -11.53
N LEU A 79 10.26 14.42 -11.65
CA LEU A 79 10.95 14.43 -12.94
C LEU A 79 10.47 13.30 -13.86
N GLU A 80 10.24 12.10 -13.32
CA GLU A 80 9.71 10.96 -14.07
C GLU A 80 8.30 11.24 -14.61
N LEU A 81 7.41 11.78 -13.77
CA LEU A 81 6.06 12.18 -14.16
C LEU A 81 6.09 13.26 -15.25
N HIS A 82 6.95 14.26 -15.12
CA HIS A 82 7.09 15.31 -16.14
C HIS A 82 7.64 14.76 -17.46
N ARG A 83 8.63 13.86 -17.40
CA ARG A 83 9.14 13.17 -18.59
C ARG A 83 8.05 12.35 -19.26
N ARG A 84 7.22 11.64 -18.49
CA ARG A 84 6.09 10.87 -19.01
C ARG A 84 5.05 11.77 -19.67
N GLU A 85 4.74 12.92 -19.08
CA GLU A 85 3.86 13.94 -19.66
C GLU A 85 4.37 14.42 -21.03
N GLN A 86 5.65 14.80 -21.11
CA GLN A 86 6.28 15.22 -22.36
C GLN A 86 6.24 14.13 -23.43
N GLN A 87 6.46 12.86 -23.03
CA GLN A 87 6.36 11.72 -23.94
C GLN A 87 4.95 11.55 -24.49
N LEU A 88 3.92 11.63 -23.64
CA LEU A 88 2.53 11.54 -24.07
C LEU A 88 2.17 12.66 -25.05
N VAL A 89 2.57 13.90 -24.75
CA VAL A 89 2.36 15.04 -25.66
C VAL A 89 3.02 14.80 -27.01
N ALA A 90 4.30 14.37 -27.02
CA ALA A 90 5.03 14.08 -28.24
C ALA A 90 4.38 12.94 -29.05
N GLU A 91 3.82 11.94 -28.38
CA GLU A 91 3.08 10.83 -29.00
C GLU A 91 1.77 11.32 -29.64
N ARG A 92 1.00 12.20 -28.97
CA ARG A 92 -0.22 12.79 -29.57
C ARG A 92 0.11 13.59 -30.82
N GLU A 93 1.17 14.40 -30.76
CA GLU A 93 1.60 15.19 -31.91
C GLU A 93 2.12 14.30 -33.05
N ALA A 94 2.81 13.20 -32.74
CA ALA A 94 3.27 12.24 -33.74
C ALA A 94 2.09 11.54 -34.42
N ASP A 95 1.09 11.10 -33.65
CA ASP A 95 -0.13 10.50 -34.16
C ASP A 95 -0.92 11.49 -35.03
N GLU A 96 -0.98 12.77 -34.63
CA GLU A 96 -1.61 13.82 -35.43
C GLU A 96 -0.84 14.09 -36.74
N ARG A 97 0.50 14.16 -36.70
CA ARG A 97 1.32 14.30 -37.91
C ARG A 97 1.13 13.12 -38.85
N ALA A 98 1.12 11.90 -38.33
CA ALA A 98 0.87 10.69 -39.11
C ALA A 98 -0.53 10.71 -39.75
N ARG A 99 -1.55 11.23 -39.03
CA ARG A 99 -2.89 11.42 -39.57
C ARG A 99 -2.89 12.37 -40.77
N ARG A 100 -2.28 13.55 -40.63
CA ARG A 100 -2.18 14.55 -41.71
C ARG A 100 -1.46 13.99 -42.94
N GLN A 101 -0.32 13.33 -42.74
CA GLN A 101 0.41 12.67 -43.83
C GLN A 101 -0.42 11.59 -44.53
N GLN A 102 -1.21 10.83 -43.77
CA GLN A 102 -2.07 9.81 -44.35
C GLN A 102 -3.21 10.43 -45.18
N GLU A 103 -3.83 11.52 -44.69
CA GLU A 103 -4.87 12.24 -45.41
C GLU A 103 -4.35 12.84 -46.72
N GLU A 104 -3.14 13.42 -46.70
CA GLU A 104 -2.44 13.92 -47.89
C GLU A 104 -2.16 12.80 -48.91
N LEU A 105 -1.69 11.64 -48.45
CA LEU A 105 -1.46 10.48 -49.32
C LEU A 105 -2.76 9.96 -49.94
N GLU A 106 -3.84 9.84 -49.16
CA GLU A 106 -5.14 9.41 -49.64
C GLU A 106 -5.75 10.42 -50.64
N GLU A 107 -5.54 11.71 -50.44
CA GLU A 107 -5.95 12.75 -51.39
C GLU A 107 -5.15 12.69 -52.70
N ALA A 108 -3.83 12.53 -52.61
CA ALA A 108 -2.97 12.36 -53.78
C ALA A 108 -3.36 11.10 -54.59
N GLU A 109 -3.70 9.99 -53.92
CA GLU A 109 -4.21 8.79 -54.56
C GLU A 109 -5.57 9.03 -55.26
N ARG A 110 -6.48 9.78 -54.63
CA ARG A 110 -7.78 10.16 -55.24
C ARG A 110 -7.57 10.99 -56.50
N GLN A 111 -6.74 12.04 -56.44
CA GLN A 111 -6.41 12.88 -57.59
C GLN A 111 -5.74 12.06 -58.71
N ALA A 112 -4.83 11.14 -58.37
CA ALA A 112 -4.20 10.26 -59.35
C ALA A 112 -5.19 9.27 -59.99
N ALA A 113 -6.17 8.77 -59.24
CA ALA A 113 -7.22 7.88 -59.74
C ALA A 113 -8.20 8.63 -60.67
N GLU A 114 -8.61 9.84 -60.31
CA GLU A 114 -9.43 10.72 -61.13
C GLU A 114 -8.74 11.04 -62.46
N ALA A 115 -7.47 11.46 -62.42
CA ALA A 115 -6.68 11.70 -63.63
C ALA A 115 -6.52 10.43 -64.50
N ARG A 116 -6.52 9.22 -63.90
CA ARG A 116 -6.54 7.95 -64.65
C ARG A 116 -7.89 7.72 -65.34
N ARG A 117 -9.01 8.06 -64.69
CA ARG A 117 -10.36 7.96 -65.27
C ARG A 117 -10.53 8.92 -66.44
N GLU A 118 -10.16 10.19 -66.29
CA GLU A 118 -10.20 11.18 -67.36
C GLU A 118 -9.38 10.73 -68.58
N ARG A 119 -8.17 10.17 -68.36
CA ARG A 119 -7.35 9.61 -69.45
C ARG A 119 -8.02 8.41 -70.14
N ARG A 120 -8.77 7.58 -69.43
CA ARG A 120 -9.51 6.45 -70.03
C ARG A 120 -10.71 6.95 -70.83
N GLU A 121 -11.46 7.90 -70.30
CA GLU A 121 -12.60 8.53 -71.00
C GLU A 121 -12.17 9.26 -72.27
N ALA A 122 -11.06 10.00 -72.24
CA ALA A 122 -10.51 10.65 -73.43
C ALA A 122 -10.12 9.63 -74.51
N ARG A 123 -9.50 8.50 -74.12
CA ARG A 123 -9.19 7.39 -75.05
C ARG A 123 -10.47 6.74 -75.60
N ARG A 124 -11.51 6.61 -74.79
CA ARG A 124 -12.81 6.07 -75.22
C ARG A 124 -13.47 7.00 -76.24
N LYS A 125 -13.56 8.31 -75.96
CA LYS A 125 -14.11 9.32 -76.88
C LYS A 125 -13.40 9.30 -78.23
N CYS A 126 -12.06 9.29 -78.23
CA CYS A 126 -11.27 9.20 -79.47
C CYS A 126 -11.56 7.90 -80.27
N ARG A 127 -11.78 6.76 -79.59
CA ARG A 127 -12.19 5.50 -80.24
C ARG A 127 -13.62 5.54 -80.78
N GLU A 128 -14.54 6.16 -80.05
CA GLU A 128 -15.94 6.33 -80.48
C GLU A 128 -16.02 7.25 -81.70
N GLU A 129 -15.30 8.37 -81.70
CA GLU A 129 -15.14 9.27 -82.86
C GLU A 129 -14.57 8.51 -84.08
N SER A 130 -13.59 7.62 -83.87
CA SER A 130 -13.03 6.79 -84.95
C SER A 130 -13.97 5.66 -85.40
N ALA A 131 -14.91 5.21 -84.56
CA ALA A 131 -15.83 4.10 -84.82
C ALA A 131 -17.19 4.56 -85.38
N GLU A 132 -17.63 5.80 -85.08
CA GLU A 132 -18.76 6.44 -85.77
C GLU A 132 -18.49 6.60 -87.28
N GLU A 133 -17.21 6.68 -87.68
CA GLU A 133 -16.79 6.58 -89.08
C GLU A 133 -16.94 5.15 -89.68
N GLU A 134 -17.13 4.08 -88.88
CA GLU A 134 -17.05 2.66 -89.30
C GLU A 134 -18.32 1.77 -89.08
N ALA A 135 -19.52 2.34 -88.84
CA ALA A 135 -20.87 1.69 -88.83
C ALA A 135 -21.44 1.10 -87.50
N ALA A 136 -22.74 1.33 -87.23
CA ALA A 136 -23.35 1.22 -85.90
C ALA A 136 -24.67 0.39 -85.82
N ALA A 137 -24.67 -0.64 -84.96
CA ALA A 137 -25.83 -1.16 -84.20
C ALA A 137 -25.39 -2.25 -83.20
N ALA A 138 -24.60 -3.25 -83.63
CA ALA A 138 -24.06 -4.31 -82.76
C ALA A 138 -23.00 -3.78 -81.77
N ALA A 139 -22.27 -2.73 -82.16
CA ALA A 139 -21.29 -2.06 -81.31
C ALA A 139 -21.92 -1.36 -80.09
N ALA A 140 -23.16 -0.87 -80.19
CA ALA A 140 -23.83 -0.13 -79.11
C ALA A 140 -24.25 -1.04 -77.94
N ALA A 141 -24.74 -2.25 -78.23
CA ALA A 141 -25.11 -3.22 -77.19
C ALA A 141 -23.88 -3.76 -76.45
N ALA A 142 -22.77 -4.02 -77.17
CA ALA A 142 -21.50 -4.42 -76.58
C ALA A 142 -20.89 -3.29 -75.72
N ALA A 143 -20.98 -2.02 -76.17
CA ALA A 143 -20.54 -0.86 -75.41
C ALA A 143 -21.36 -0.66 -74.12
N ALA A 144 -22.68 -0.89 -74.15
CA ALA A 144 -23.53 -0.81 -72.97
C ALA A 144 -23.22 -1.90 -71.93
N ALA A 145 -22.94 -3.13 -72.37
CA ALA A 145 -22.53 -4.22 -71.48
C ALA A 145 -21.16 -3.95 -70.83
N ALA A 146 -20.19 -3.45 -71.60
CA ALA A 146 -18.88 -3.04 -71.08
C ALA A 146 -18.98 -1.89 -70.07
N ALA A 147 -19.86 -0.91 -70.31
CA ALA A 147 -20.10 0.19 -69.38
C ALA A 147 -20.74 -0.29 -68.05
N ALA A 148 -21.63 -1.27 -68.09
CA ALA A 148 -22.23 -1.86 -66.89
C ALA A 148 -21.21 -2.66 -66.05
N GLU A 149 -20.31 -3.41 -66.70
CA GLU A 149 -19.22 -4.13 -66.03
C GLU A 149 -18.20 -3.17 -65.40
N GLU A 150 -17.84 -2.08 -66.10
CA GLU A 150 -17.01 -1.02 -65.56
C GLU A 150 -17.66 -0.35 -64.35
N ALA A 151 -18.95 0.00 -64.42
CA ALA A 151 -19.69 0.59 -63.30
C ALA A 151 -19.71 -0.34 -62.05
N ALA A 152 -19.88 -1.65 -62.25
CA ALA A 152 -19.85 -2.63 -61.16
C ALA A 152 -18.47 -2.74 -60.50
N MET A 153 -17.38 -2.73 -61.28
CA MET A 153 -16.01 -2.72 -60.73
C MET A 153 -15.73 -1.46 -59.90
N LEU A 154 -16.18 -0.28 -60.36
CA LEU A 154 -15.97 0.98 -59.65
C LEU A 154 -16.77 1.02 -58.34
N ALA A 155 -17.97 0.43 -58.32
CA ALA A 155 -18.77 0.29 -57.10
C ALA A 155 -18.09 -0.65 -56.07
N ALA A 156 -17.52 -1.78 -56.52
CA ALA A 156 -16.78 -2.69 -55.66
C ALA A 156 -15.49 -2.07 -55.10
N GLU A 157 -14.75 -1.30 -55.91
CA GLU A 157 -13.56 -0.56 -55.48
C GLU A 157 -13.90 0.50 -54.42
N GLU A 158 -15.02 1.21 -54.58
CA GLU A 158 -15.51 2.20 -53.62
C GLU A 158 -15.96 1.54 -52.30
N GLU A 159 -16.64 0.39 -52.35
CA GLU A 159 -17.00 -0.36 -51.15
C GLU A 159 -15.76 -0.85 -50.39
N GLU A 160 -14.74 -1.36 -51.10
CA GLU A 160 -13.47 -1.76 -50.49
C GLU A 160 -12.75 -0.56 -49.84
N ARG A 161 -12.80 0.60 -50.49
CA ARG A 161 -12.26 1.87 -49.95
C ARG A 161 -12.98 2.28 -48.67
N GLN A 162 -14.32 2.21 -48.64
CA GLN A 162 -15.12 2.50 -47.46
C GLN A 162 -14.81 1.55 -46.30
N ARG A 163 -14.69 0.23 -46.56
CA ARG A 163 -14.30 -0.76 -45.55
C ARG A 163 -12.90 -0.48 -44.98
N LYS A 164 -11.94 -0.13 -45.84
CA LYS A 164 -10.57 0.26 -45.41
C LYS A 164 -10.60 1.55 -44.59
N ALA A 165 -11.38 2.55 -44.99
CA ALA A 165 -11.55 3.81 -44.27
C ALA A 165 -12.18 3.60 -42.88
N GLU A 166 -13.22 2.77 -42.77
CA GLU A 166 -13.85 2.43 -41.49
C GLU A 166 -12.89 1.69 -40.55
N LYS A 167 -12.11 0.73 -41.07
CA LYS A 167 -11.07 0.02 -40.29
C LYS A 167 -10.01 0.98 -39.78
N ARG A 168 -9.58 1.95 -40.60
CA ARG A 168 -8.64 3.01 -40.20
C ARG A 168 -9.25 3.93 -39.14
N ARG A 169 -10.53 4.31 -39.28
CA ARG A 169 -11.26 5.11 -38.28
C ARG A 169 -11.30 4.42 -36.92
N LYS A 170 -11.71 3.14 -36.87
CA LYS A 170 -11.75 2.35 -35.63
C LYS A 170 -10.38 2.25 -34.95
N ARG A 171 -9.30 2.09 -35.73
CA ARG A 171 -7.93 2.08 -35.20
C ARG A 171 -7.53 3.41 -34.58
N ARG A 172 -7.92 4.53 -35.20
CA ARG A 172 -7.68 5.88 -34.67
C ARG A 172 -8.43 6.13 -33.37
N GLU A 173 -9.72 5.81 -33.34
CA GLU A 173 -10.55 5.92 -32.13
C GLU A 173 -9.99 5.06 -30.97
N ALA A 174 -9.50 3.85 -31.26
CA ALA A 174 -8.88 2.99 -30.25
C ALA A 174 -7.58 3.59 -29.69
N ARG A 175 -6.73 4.12 -30.57
CA ARG A 175 -5.47 4.77 -30.19
C ARG A 175 -5.68 6.04 -29.37
N GLU A 176 -6.67 6.85 -29.74
CA GLU A 176 -7.05 8.06 -28.99
C GLU A 176 -7.54 7.71 -27.58
N ARG A 177 -8.34 6.65 -27.44
CA ARG A 177 -8.75 6.13 -26.11
C ARG A 177 -7.57 5.66 -25.28
N GLU A 178 -6.65 4.89 -25.87
CA GLU A 178 -5.44 4.42 -25.17
C GLU A 178 -4.61 5.60 -24.64
N LEU A 179 -4.42 6.63 -25.47
CA LEU A 179 -3.68 7.82 -25.10
C LEU A 179 -4.39 8.64 -24.02
N GLN A 180 -5.72 8.74 -24.09
CA GLN A 180 -6.54 9.38 -23.05
C GLN A 180 -6.44 8.61 -21.72
N GLU A 181 -6.54 7.28 -21.75
CA GLU A 181 -6.38 6.45 -20.55
C GLU A 181 -5.00 6.64 -19.90
N GLN A 182 -3.95 6.77 -20.72
CA GLN A 182 -2.60 7.06 -20.21
C GLN A 182 -2.49 8.45 -19.58
N GLN A 183 -3.19 9.46 -20.12
CA GLN A 183 -3.25 10.81 -19.54
C GLN A 183 -4.03 10.81 -18.23
N ASP A 184 -5.19 10.15 -18.18
CA ASP A 184 -6.02 10.05 -16.98
C ASP A 184 -5.26 9.30 -15.86
N ALA A 185 -4.51 8.25 -16.21
CA ALA A 185 -3.66 7.53 -15.27
C ALA A 185 -2.54 8.42 -14.70
N LEU A 186 -1.88 9.21 -15.55
CA LEU A 186 -0.85 10.16 -15.12
C LEU A 186 -1.45 11.24 -14.20
N GLU A 187 -2.62 11.77 -14.54
CA GLU A 187 -3.31 12.76 -13.72
C GLU A 187 -3.72 12.17 -12.36
N ALA A 188 -4.24 10.94 -12.33
CA ALA A 188 -4.57 10.25 -11.09
C ALA A 188 -3.32 10.03 -10.22
N GLU A 189 -2.16 9.73 -10.79
CA GLU A 189 -0.91 9.63 -10.05
C GLU A 189 -0.48 10.99 -9.46
N ARG A 190 -0.61 12.08 -10.23
CA ARG A 190 -0.34 13.44 -9.74
C ARG A 190 -1.28 13.82 -8.60
N GLN A 191 -2.57 13.50 -8.71
CA GLN A 191 -3.58 13.77 -7.68
C GLN A 191 -3.27 13.01 -6.38
N LYS A 192 -2.79 11.76 -6.46
CA LYS A 192 -2.32 11.02 -5.28
C LYS A 192 -1.13 11.72 -4.63
N HIS A 193 -0.14 12.14 -5.42
CA HIS A 193 1.05 12.83 -4.92
C HIS A 193 0.72 14.20 -4.29
N THR A 194 -0.25 14.95 -4.83
CA THR A 194 -0.69 16.22 -4.24
C THR A 194 -1.51 16.00 -2.96
N ALA A 195 -2.38 14.97 -2.93
CA ALA A 195 -3.16 14.62 -1.74
C ALA A 195 -2.26 14.25 -0.55
N GLU A 196 -1.24 13.41 -0.77
CA GLU A 196 -0.25 13.03 0.25
C GLU A 196 0.46 14.27 0.84
N ASN A 197 0.75 15.28 0.01
CA ASN A 197 1.42 16.52 0.40
C ASN A 197 0.51 17.56 1.10
N SER A 198 -0.81 17.39 1.07
CA SER A 198 -1.79 18.38 1.56
C SER A 198 -2.25 18.16 3.01
N SER A 199 -1.95 16.98 3.59
CA SER A 199 -2.40 16.64 4.93
C SER A 199 -1.56 17.33 6.01
N SER A 200 -2.22 17.95 7.00
CA SER A 200 -1.54 18.55 8.16
C SER A 200 -0.92 17.44 9.02
N GLN A 201 0.40 17.44 9.19
CA GLN A 201 1.11 16.39 9.94
C GLN A 201 0.57 16.24 11.36
N ARG A 202 0.19 17.36 11.99
CA ARG A 202 -0.50 17.39 13.27
C ARG A 202 -1.77 16.53 13.28
N LYS A 203 -2.66 16.71 12.30
CA LYS A 203 -3.89 15.92 12.19
C LYS A 203 -3.58 14.43 11.98
N VAL A 204 -2.63 14.13 11.10
CA VAL A 204 -2.21 12.74 10.83
C VAL A 204 -1.65 12.09 12.10
N TRP A 205 -0.85 12.83 12.88
CA TRP A 205 -0.34 12.39 14.17
C TRP A 205 -1.45 12.17 15.20
N GLU A 206 -2.37 13.12 15.34
CA GLU A 206 -3.52 13.04 16.25
C GLU A 206 -4.39 11.80 15.93
N GLU A 207 -4.67 11.54 14.65
CA GLU A 207 -5.37 10.33 14.21
C GLU A 207 -4.58 9.05 14.51
N TYR A 208 -3.27 9.06 14.31
CA TYR A 208 -2.43 7.91 14.61
C TYR A 208 -2.43 7.59 16.10
N VAL A 209 -2.27 8.60 16.95
CA VAL A 209 -2.36 8.48 18.41
C VAL A 209 -3.74 7.96 18.83
N ALA A 210 -4.81 8.48 18.24
CA ALA A 210 -6.17 8.02 18.51
C ALA A 210 -6.37 6.53 18.16
N ARG A 211 -5.69 6.02 17.12
CA ARG A 211 -5.69 4.59 16.75
C ARG A 211 -4.73 3.74 17.59
N HIS A 212 -3.77 4.36 18.28
CA HIS A 212 -2.75 3.69 19.12
C HIS A 212 -2.75 4.20 20.58
N PRO A 213 -3.89 4.18 21.29
CA PRO A 213 -4.01 4.79 22.62
C PRO A 213 -3.17 4.11 23.70
N LEU A 214 -2.78 2.84 23.51
CA LEU A 214 -1.93 2.10 24.45
C LEU A 214 -0.44 2.44 24.31
N GLU A 215 -0.02 2.99 23.17
CA GLU A 215 1.39 3.32 22.88
C GLU A 215 1.69 4.80 23.17
N PHE A 216 0.73 5.69 22.93
CA PHE A 216 0.92 7.15 23.01
C PHE A 216 -0.05 7.84 23.97
N GLY A 217 -0.68 7.08 24.87
CA GLY A 217 -1.58 7.62 25.88
C GLY A 217 -0.93 8.76 26.65
N ALA A 218 -1.49 9.97 26.47
CA ALA A 218 -1.01 11.17 27.13
C ALA A 218 -0.97 10.97 28.65
N CYS A 219 0.15 11.35 29.25
CA CYS A 219 0.39 11.55 30.67
C CYS A 219 -0.50 12.63 31.33
N ASN A 220 -1.66 12.97 30.75
CA ASN A 220 -2.60 13.96 31.26
C ASN A 220 -4.06 13.54 31.09
N GLN A 221 -4.36 12.26 31.24
CA GLN A 221 -5.54 11.96 32.02
C GLN A 221 -5.07 11.96 33.47
N ASN A 222 -5.64 12.82 34.30
CA ASN A 222 -5.91 12.44 35.69
C ASN A 222 -6.82 11.20 35.61
N ILE A 223 -6.23 10.07 35.23
CA ILE A 223 -6.61 8.80 35.80
C ILE A 223 -6.26 9.07 37.25
N GLU A 224 -7.26 9.49 38.02
CA GLU A 224 -7.26 9.21 39.44
C GLU A 224 -6.82 7.76 39.52
N GLN A 225 -5.55 7.55 39.86
CA GLN A 225 -5.03 6.22 40.05
C GLN A 225 -5.81 5.73 41.24
N LYS A 226 -6.97 5.12 41.00
CA LYS A 226 -7.44 4.08 41.89
C LYS A 226 -6.22 3.19 41.98
N PRO A 227 -5.57 3.10 43.15
CA PRO A 227 -4.43 2.23 43.29
C PRO A 227 -4.91 0.88 42.81
N VAL A 228 -4.44 0.47 41.63
CA VAL A 228 -4.63 -0.90 41.21
C VAL A 228 -3.63 -1.59 42.07
N GLU A 229 -4.11 -2.07 43.22
CA GLU A 229 -3.39 -3.04 43.99
C GLU A 229 -2.82 -4.03 42.98
N HIS A 230 -1.50 -4.15 42.97
CA HIS A 230 -0.77 -5.22 42.33
C HIS A 230 -1.15 -6.52 43.04
N THR A 231 -2.43 -6.87 42.97
CA THR A 231 -2.90 -8.21 43.19
C THR A 231 -2.41 -8.94 41.95
N LEU A 232 -1.37 -9.74 42.15
CA LEU A 232 -1.11 -10.92 41.34
C LEU A 232 -2.45 -11.64 41.21
N LYS A 233 -3.26 -11.28 40.21
CA LYS A 233 -4.67 -11.67 40.21
C LYS A 233 -4.71 -13.17 40.00
N ALA A 234 -5.27 -13.81 41.02
CA ALA A 234 -5.55 -15.23 41.10
C ALA A 234 -6.16 -15.75 39.78
N PRO A 235 -5.98 -17.04 39.46
CA PRO A 235 -6.51 -17.63 38.23
C PRO A 235 -8.02 -17.38 38.08
N PRO A 236 -8.56 -17.47 36.85
CA PRO A 236 -9.99 -17.32 36.61
C PRO A 236 -10.77 -18.23 37.57
N ALA A 237 -11.77 -17.65 38.25
CA ALA A 237 -12.63 -18.37 39.17
C ALA A 237 -13.26 -19.56 38.44
N ALA A 238 -13.20 -20.75 39.04
CA ALA A 238 -13.75 -21.96 38.45
C ALA A 238 -15.27 -21.82 38.30
N THR A 239 -15.74 -21.58 37.07
CA THR A 239 -17.17 -21.58 36.75
C THR A 239 -17.66 -23.02 36.57
N LYS A 240 -18.96 -23.26 36.76
CA LYS A 240 -19.56 -24.60 36.59
C LYS A 240 -19.33 -25.19 35.18
N ASP A 241 -19.19 -24.33 34.17
CA ASP A 241 -18.89 -24.75 32.79
C ASP A 241 -17.46 -25.28 32.59
N LEU A 242 -16.53 -24.91 33.48
CA LEU A 242 -15.12 -25.33 33.44
C LEU A 242 -14.94 -26.81 33.81
N LEU A 243 -15.95 -27.42 34.44
CA LEU A 243 -15.90 -28.79 34.99
C LEU A 243 -16.51 -29.86 34.07
N ASN A 244 -17.21 -29.49 32.98
CA ASN A 244 -18.05 -30.43 32.21
C ASN A 244 -17.48 -30.90 30.86
N ARG A 245 -16.27 -30.51 30.49
CA ARG A 245 -15.53 -31.17 29.40
C ARG A 245 -14.32 -31.84 30.02
N THR A 246 -14.00 -33.05 29.59
CA THR A 246 -12.87 -33.88 30.03
C THR A 246 -11.56 -33.08 29.95
N TYR A 247 -11.25 -32.36 31.03
CA TYR A 247 -10.26 -31.30 31.10
C TYR A 247 -9.57 -31.45 32.46
N THR A 248 -8.33 -31.89 32.44
CA THR A 248 -7.53 -32.08 33.66
C THR A 248 -6.10 -31.62 33.36
N PRO A 249 -5.72 -30.36 33.65
CA PRO A 249 -4.34 -29.93 33.55
C PRO A 249 -3.42 -30.88 34.35
N LYS A 250 -2.32 -31.32 33.73
CA LYS A 250 -1.38 -32.29 34.29
C LYS A 250 -0.06 -31.60 34.63
N CYS A 251 0.45 -31.81 35.84
CA CYS A 251 1.79 -31.35 36.21
C CYS A 251 2.86 -32.09 35.38
N PRO A 252 3.78 -31.39 34.69
CA PRO A 252 4.81 -32.03 33.89
C PRO A 252 5.85 -32.79 34.72
N ARG A 253 5.96 -32.49 36.02
CA ARG A 253 6.93 -33.12 36.92
C ARG A 253 6.37 -34.32 37.68
N CYS A 254 5.33 -34.11 38.49
CA CYS A 254 4.76 -35.18 39.34
C CYS A 254 3.61 -35.93 38.67
N GLY A 255 3.17 -35.51 37.48
CA GLY A 255 2.12 -36.19 36.72
C GLY A 255 0.70 -36.03 37.27
N THR A 256 0.52 -35.32 38.39
CA THR A 256 -0.79 -35.09 39.00
C THR A 256 -1.72 -34.32 38.08
N LYS A 257 -2.96 -34.79 37.97
CA LYS A 257 -4.06 -34.13 37.26
C LYS A 257 -4.87 -33.29 38.24
N PHE A 258 -5.22 -32.06 37.86
CA PHE A 258 -6.02 -31.17 38.70
C PHE A 258 -7.43 -31.03 38.12
N VAL A 259 -8.45 -31.22 38.97
CA VAL A 259 -9.86 -31.02 38.61
C VAL A 259 -10.19 -29.52 38.54
N VAL A 260 -9.55 -28.73 39.40
CA VAL A 260 -9.64 -27.26 39.41
C VAL A 260 -8.30 -26.68 39.02
N PRO A 261 -8.25 -25.59 38.21
CA PRO A 261 -7.00 -24.91 37.89
C PRO A 261 -6.21 -24.56 39.17
N PRO A 262 -4.93 -24.97 39.27
CA PRO A 262 -4.12 -24.58 40.41
C PRO A 262 -3.86 -23.07 40.43
N LYS A 263 -3.66 -22.51 41.64
CA LYS A 263 -3.35 -21.08 41.80
C LYS A 263 -2.12 -20.71 40.98
N GLU A 264 -2.24 -19.67 40.16
CA GLU A 264 -1.17 -19.18 39.27
C GLU A 264 -0.57 -20.22 38.32
N TRP A 265 -1.30 -21.32 38.13
CA TRP A 265 -0.86 -22.54 37.44
C TRP A 265 0.31 -23.25 38.12
N ASP A 266 0.50 -23.09 39.42
CA ASP A 266 1.55 -23.77 40.18
C ASP A 266 1.10 -25.10 40.74
N CYS A 267 1.87 -26.16 40.48
CA CYS A 267 1.59 -27.46 41.06
C CYS A 267 1.73 -27.40 42.60
N PRO A 268 0.62 -27.50 43.37
CA PRO A 268 0.69 -27.39 44.82
C PRO A 268 1.39 -28.58 45.47
N LEU A 269 1.36 -29.76 44.81
CA LEU A 269 2.04 -30.96 45.30
C LEU A 269 3.56 -30.85 45.14
N CYS A 270 4.06 -30.37 44.01
CA CYS A 270 5.49 -30.14 43.83
C CYS A 270 6.00 -29.06 44.79
N LEU A 271 5.23 -28.00 44.99
CA LEU A 271 5.57 -26.96 45.95
C LEU A 271 5.64 -27.52 47.38
N ARG A 272 4.66 -28.34 47.79
CA ARG A 272 4.62 -28.95 49.12
C ARG A 272 5.71 -30.01 49.33
N GLN A 273 5.94 -30.88 48.36
CA GLN A 273 6.83 -32.04 48.50
C GLN A 273 8.30 -31.69 48.25
N THR A 274 8.58 -30.75 47.34
CA THR A 274 9.94 -30.49 46.86
C THR A 274 10.34 -29.01 46.94
N ARG A 275 9.44 -28.13 47.40
CA ARG A 275 9.62 -26.67 47.41
C ARG A 275 9.95 -26.04 46.06
N LEU A 276 9.67 -26.74 44.96
CA LEU A 276 9.86 -26.21 43.60
C LEU A 276 8.54 -25.70 43.04
N ASN A 277 8.59 -24.50 42.49
CA ASN A 277 7.49 -23.86 41.78
C ASN A 277 7.41 -24.41 40.35
N ILE A 278 6.61 -25.47 40.16
CA ILE A 278 6.45 -26.13 38.87
C ILE A 278 5.18 -25.59 38.20
N LYS A 279 5.38 -24.92 37.06
CA LYS A 279 4.30 -24.38 36.23
C LYS A 279 3.58 -25.50 35.49
N VAL A 280 2.26 -25.50 35.59
CA VAL A 280 1.33 -26.39 34.91
C VAL A 280 0.86 -25.69 33.65
N TRP A 281 0.85 -26.41 32.53
CA TRP A 281 0.39 -25.82 31.27
C TRP A 281 -1.10 -25.48 31.34
N GLN A 282 -1.44 -24.22 31.09
CA GLN A 282 -2.82 -23.77 30.94
C GLN A 282 -3.35 -24.31 29.61
N PRO A 283 -4.44 -25.10 29.57
CA PRO A 283 -4.95 -25.62 28.30
C PRO A 283 -5.77 -24.58 27.52
N ASP A 284 -5.79 -24.70 26.18
CA ASP A 284 -6.37 -23.77 25.21
C ASP A 284 -7.83 -23.39 25.45
N ASN A 285 -8.62 -24.30 26.01
CA ASN A 285 -10.06 -24.12 26.23
C ASN A 285 -10.38 -23.66 27.66
N SER A 286 -9.36 -23.39 28.48
CA SER A 286 -9.53 -22.94 29.87
C SER A 286 -10.05 -21.51 30.00
N SER A 287 -9.80 -20.69 28.98
CA SER A 287 -10.16 -19.28 28.92
C SER A 287 -10.21 -18.82 27.48
N ASN A 288 -11.14 -17.93 27.15
CA ASN A 288 -11.17 -17.17 25.91
C ASN A 288 -10.65 -15.73 26.11
N LYS A 289 -9.88 -15.49 27.19
CA LYS A 289 -9.32 -14.19 27.54
C LYS A 289 -7.83 -14.30 27.87
N CYS A 290 -7.09 -13.23 27.55
CA CYS A 290 -5.68 -13.09 27.88
C CYS A 290 -5.48 -13.00 29.39
N THR A 291 -4.53 -13.76 29.94
CA THR A 291 -4.26 -13.73 31.38
C THR A 291 -3.61 -12.40 31.84
N ILE A 292 -3.03 -11.63 30.91
CA ILE A 292 -2.38 -10.35 31.18
C ILE A 292 -3.37 -9.20 30.99
N CYS A 293 -3.81 -8.96 29.75
CA CYS A 293 -4.65 -7.80 29.43
C CYS A 293 -6.17 -8.08 29.47
N ASN A 294 -6.59 -9.32 29.75
CA ASN A 294 -7.99 -9.76 29.76
C ASN A 294 -8.76 -9.58 28.43
N ALA A 295 -8.07 -9.20 27.35
CA ALA A 295 -8.67 -9.11 26.02
C ALA A 295 -9.14 -10.47 25.52
N SER A 296 -10.22 -10.48 24.75
CA SER A 296 -10.76 -11.71 24.14
C SER A 296 -9.76 -12.34 23.18
N ILE A 297 -9.56 -13.65 23.30
CA ILE A 297 -8.68 -14.45 22.45
C ILE A 297 -9.51 -15.51 21.72
N GLY A 298 -9.48 -15.42 20.38
CA GLY A 298 -10.08 -16.40 19.49
C GLY A 298 -9.24 -17.68 19.39
N ARG A 299 -9.80 -18.75 18.81
CA ARG A 299 -9.12 -20.06 18.71
C ARG A 299 -7.74 -19.97 18.03
N PHE A 300 -7.59 -19.12 17.02
CA PHE A 300 -6.36 -18.98 16.23
C PHE A 300 -5.39 -17.91 16.76
N SER A 301 -5.79 -17.10 17.75
CA SER A 301 -4.93 -16.06 18.35
C SER A 301 -4.46 -16.42 19.76
N ARG A 302 -4.56 -17.71 20.14
CA ARG A 302 -4.09 -18.23 21.43
C ARG A 302 -2.61 -18.52 21.39
N HIS A 303 -1.90 -17.90 22.33
CA HIS A 303 -0.50 -18.17 22.55
C HIS A 303 -0.30 -18.58 24.01
N HIS A 304 0.73 -19.38 24.23
CA HIS A 304 1.12 -19.78 25.57
C HIS A 304 2.51 -19.25 25.89
N CYS A 305 2.70 -18.75 27.10
CA CYS A 305 4.04 -18.45 27.57
C CYS A 305 4.79 -19.75 27.88
N ARG A 306 5.96 -19.97 27.29
CA ARG A 306 6.75 -21.18 27.56
C ARG A 306 7.47 -21.17 28.91
N SER A 307 7.51 -20.02 29.57
CA SER A 307 8.04 -19.87 30.94
C SER A 307 6.99 -20.20 32.01
N CYS A 308 5.79 -19.59 31.93
CA CYS A 308 4.76 -19.73 32.96
C CYS A 308 3.56 -20.59 32.57
N GLY A 309 3.44 -21.01 31.31
CA GLY A 309 2.38 -21.88 30.82
C GLY A 309 1.02 -21.21 30.57
N ARG A 310 0.87 -19.90 30.83
CA ARG A 310 -0.41 -19.16 30.73
C ARG A 310 -0.84 -18.88 29.29
N LEU A 311 -2.16 -18.80 29.08
CA LEU A 311 -2.79 -18.33 27.84
C LEU A 311 -2.75 -16.80 27.74
N VAL A 312 -2.19 -16.30 26.64
CA VAL A 312 -1.95 -14.89 26.36
C VAL A 312 -2.23 -14.59 24.88
N CYS A 313 -2.55 -13.33 24.58
CA CYS A 313 -2.71 -12.86 23.20
C CYS A 313 -1.34 -12.58 22.56
N GLU A 314 -1.33 -12.31 21.25
CA GLU A 314 -0.09 -12.04 20.52
C GLU A 314 0.66 -10.83 21.10
N PHE A 315 -0.07 -9.75 21.39
CA PHE A 315 0.49 -8.51 21.94
C PHE A 315 1.16 -8.69 23.30
N CYS A 316 0.58 -9.53 24.18
CA CYS A 316 1.16 -9.81 25.49
C CYS A 316 2.26 -10.89 25.48
N SER A 317 2.69 -11.31 24.29
CA SER A 317 3.70 -12.37 24.09
C SER A 317 4.65 -12.08 22.93
N MET A 318 5.00 -10.82 22.74
CA MET A 318 5.94 -10.40 21.69
C MET A 318 7.39 -10.77 22.04
N ALA A 319 7.70 -10.92 23.33
CA ALA A 319 9.03 -11.28 23.80
C ALA A 319 9.39 -12.77 23.56
N LYS A 320 10.69 -13.02 23.38
CA LYS A 320 11.27 -14.36 23.33
C LYS A 320 12.42 -14.47 24.31
N ALA A 321 12.61 -15.65 24.92
CA ALA A 321 13.75 -15.94 25.78
C ALA A 321 14.19 -17.40 25.63
N THR A 322 15.49 -17.66 25.82
CA THR A 322 16.00 -19.01 26.06
C THR A 322 15.69 -19.39 27.51
N ILE A 323 15.24 -20.63 27.75
CA ILE A 323 14.88 -21.10 29.09
C ILE A 323 15.55 -22.46 29.32
N PRO A 324 16.87 -22.51 29.56
CA PRO A 324 17.61 -23.75 29.71
C PRO A 324 17.06 -24.64 30.84
N ALA A 325 16.59 -24.04 31.93
CA ALA A 325 16.00 -24.75 33.07
C ALA A 325 14.73 -25.56 32.72
N LEU A 326 14.05 -25.22 31.62
CA LEU A 326 12.89 -25.94 31.10
C LEU A 326 13.21 -26.71 29.80
N GLY A 327 14.49 -26.81 29.43
CA GLY A 327 14.93 -27.50 28.21
C GLY A 327 14.80 -26.70 26.92
N PHE A 328 14.45 -25.41 26.98
CA PHE A 328 14.40 -24.55 25.80
C PHE A 328 15.77 -23.93 25.53
N THR A 329 16.57 -24.59 24.70
CA THR A 329 17.90 -24.12 24.27
C THR A 329 17.85 -23.04 23.19
N VAL A 330 16.70 -22.86 22.54
CA VAL A 330 16.43 -21.81 21.53
C VAL A 330 15.41 -20.81 22.09
N ALA A 331 15.52 -19.55 21.67
CA ALA A 331 14.63 -18.48 22.11
C ALA A 331 13.16 -18.80 21.75
N THR A 332 12.33 -18.94 22.79
CA THR A 332 10.92 -19.32 22.67
C THR A 332 10.01 -18.21 23.20
N LYS A 333 8.75 -18.22 22.75
CA LYS A 333 7.76 -17.18 23.07
C LYS A 333 7.43 -17.17 24.56
N ILE A 334 7.56 -16.01 25.17
CA ILE A 334 7.22 -15.76 26.58
C ILE A 334 6.28 -14.56 26.67
N CYS A 335 5.52 -14.48 27.75
CA CYS A 335 4.69 -13.33 28.02
C CYS A 335 5.49 -12.18 28.63
N ASP A 336 4.92 -10.98 28.58
CA ASP A 336 5.61 -9.76 29.01
C ASP A 336 5.98 -9.82 30.50
N ASP A 337 5.12 -10.37 31.36
CA ASP A 337 5.43 -10.61 32.78
C ASP A 337 6.75 -11.39 32.96
N CYS A 338 6.90 -12.49 32.21
CA CYS A 338 8.10 -13.33 32.28
C CYS A 338 9.32 -12.63 31.68
N ALA A 339 9.12 -11.83 30.64
CA ALA A 339 10.20 -11.06 30.02
C ALA A 339 10.73 -9.96 30.96
N GLN A 340 9.85 -9.35 31.75
CA GLN A 340 10.23 -8.36 32.76
C GLN A 340 10.90 -9.01 33.97
N LEU A 341 10.44 -10.18 34.42
CA LEU A 341 11.09 -10.92 35.51
C LEU A 341 12.53 -11.36 35.17
N GLY A 342 12.81 -11.70 33.91
CA GLY A 342 14.15 -12.03 33.44
C GLY A 342 15.11 -10.84 33.28
N ARG A 343 14.63 -9.60 33.48
CA ARG A 343 15.41 -8.35 33.38
C ARG A 343 15.81 -7.75 34.73
N ARG A 344 15.61 -8.46 35.85
CA ARG A 344 16.18 -8.04 37.12
C ARG A 344 17.66 -8.47 37.17
N PRO A 345 18.62 -7.56 37.40
CA PRO A 345 19.97 -7.98 37.73
C PRO A 345 19.89 -8.89 38.95
N ILE A 346 20.61 -10.00 38.93
CA ILE A 346 20.79 -10.87 40.08
C ILE A 346 21.56 -10.05 41.11
N THR A 347 20.85 -9.31 41.96
CA THR A 347 21.42 -8.81 43.20
C THR A 347 21.50 -10.02 44.12
N ASN A 348 22.68 -10.66 44.13
CA ASN A 348 23.04 -11.59 45.20
C ASN A 348 22.92 -10.82 46.52
N CYS A 349 22.04 -11.27 47.40
CA CYS A 349 22.13 -10.95 48.83
C CYS A 349 23.20 -11.84 49.47
#